data_AF-A0A2U1N7X0-F1
#
_entry.id   AF-A0A2U1N7X0-F1
#
_cell.length_a   1.000
_cell.length_b   1.000
_cell.length_c   1.000
_cell.angle_alpha   90.00
_cell.angle_beta   90.00
_cell.angle_gamma   90.00
#
_symmetry.space_group_name_H-M   'P 1'
#
loop_
_entity.id
_entity.type
_entity.pdbx_description
1 polymer ?
#
loop_
_entity_poly.entity_id
_entity_poly.type
_entity_poly.pdbx_seq_one_letter_code
_entity_poly.pdbx_strand_id
1 'polypeptide(L)'
;MRLLLQAPASVYAAAQCSKLHSSVVGVKFLERRLAINDSIFSGYNVRRRRLHGKRTSVKSVSASAASLEADASSLLTMEAENDVLKALSQIIDPDFGTDIVSCGFVKDLDVDDISGEVSFRLELTTPACPIKEVFEKQANEVVAALPWVNNVKVTMSAQPAKQIYSAQLPPGLQTISNIIAVSSCKGGVGKSTVAVNLAYTLAGMGARVGIFDADVYGPSLPTMVSPENRLLEMNPEKKTIIPTEYMGVKMVSFGFAGQGRAIMRGPMVSGVINQLLTTTEWGELDYLVIDMPPGTGDIQLTLCQVVPLTAAVIVTTPQKLAFIDVAKGVRMFSKLKVPCVAVVENMCHFDADGKRFYPFGRGSGSQVVEQFGIPHLFDLPIRPTLSASGDSGMPEVVADPQGDVAEIFQNLGVCVVQQCAKIRQQVSTAVMYDKSIKAIRVKVPDSNEEFLLNPATVRRNDRSAKSVDEWTGEQKLQYGDIPEDIEPEEIQPMGNYAVSITWPDGFSQIAPYDQLQSMERLVDVPQPIPA
;
A
#
# COMPACT_ATOMS: atom_id res chain seq x y z
N MET A 1 34.68 17.43 58.40
CA MET A 1 35.31 17.72 57.08
C MET A 1 34.26 17.47 56.01
N ARG A 2 33.44 18.38 55.47
CA ARG A 2 33.52 19.82 55.16
C ARG A 2 34.75 20.24 54.36
N LEU A 3 34.56 20.46 53.06
CA LEU A 3 35.07 21.55 52.17
C LEU A 3 34.66 21.15 50.73
N LEU A 4 33.67 21.71 50.02
CA LEU A 4 33.32 23.09 49.62
C LEU A 4 34.37 23.77 48.69
N LEU A 5 33.84 24.28 47.56
CA LEU A 5 34.29 25.43 46.73
C LEU A 5 35.39 25.10 45.70
N GLN A 6 35.43 25.65 44.47
CA GLN A 6 34.77 26.82 43.90
C GLN A 6 34.99 26.83 42.36
N ALA A 7 34.06 27.43 41.62
CA ALA A 7 34.27 27.91 40.25
C ALA A 7 35.34 29.04 40.21
N PRO A 8 35.71 29.52 39.00
CA PRO A 8 35.18 30.84 38.70
C PRO A 8 34.69 31.01 37.26
N ALA A 9 33.62 31.80 37.14
CA ALA A 9 33.27 32.55 35.96
C ALA A 9 34.15 33.80 35.86
N SER A 10 34.49 34.21 34.63
CA SER A 10 34.82 35.61 34.33
C SER A 10 34.11 36.08 33.06
N VAL A 11 33.43 37.20 33.25
CA VAL A 11 32.72 38.04 32.30
C VAL A 11 33.72 39.06 31.73
N TYR A 12 33.51 39.49 30.49
CA TYR A 12 33.54 40.89 29.98
C TYR A 12 34.01 40.93 28.52
N ALA A 13 33.13 41.37 27.61
CA ALA A 13 33.28 42.64 26.90
C ALA A 13 32.17 42.81 25.86
N ALA A 14 31.42 43.90 26.01
CA ALA A 14 30.48 44.42 25.05
C ALA A 14 31.21 45.07 23.87
N ALA A 15 30.60 45.02 22.68
CA ALA A 15 30.83 45.99 21.62
C ALA A 15 29.50 46.31 20.93
N GLN A 16 28.91 47.45 21.30
CA GLN A 16 27.97 48.20 20.46
C GLN A 16 28.79 49.24 19.67
N CYS A 17 28.58 49.29 18.35
CA CYS A 17 28.68 50.46 17.47
C CYS A 17 28.46 49.98 16.03
N SER A 18 27.94 50.71 15.06
CA SER A 18 26.90 51.73 14.93
C SER A 18 26.73 51.93 13.41
N LYS A 19 25.49 52.08 12.95
CA LYS A 19 25.02 52.98 11.87
C LYS A 19 26.04 53.46 10.79
N LEU A 20 25.76 53.22 9.49
CA LEU A 20 25.11 54.18 8.56
C LEU A 20 25.29 53.84 7.05
N HIS A 21 24.26 54.27 6.31
CA HIS A 21 24.22 54.74 4.92
C HIS A 21 24.04 53.79 3.70
N SER A 22 22.77 53.67 3.30
CA SER A 22 22.16 54.11 2.02
C SER A 22 22.89 53.97 0.68
N SER A 23 22.19 53.36 -0.29
CA SER A 23 21.93 53.81 -1.67
C SER A 23 21.09 52.72 -2.35
N VAL A 24 19.81 52.90 -2.68
CA VAL A 24 19.20 53.68 -3.78
C VAL A 24 19.89 53.47 -5.14
N VAL A 25 19.44 52.44 -5.85
CA VAL A 25 19.33 52.30 -7.31
C VAL A 25 18.20 51.27 -7.51
N GLY A 26 17.01 51.52 -8.07
CA GLY A 26 16.63 52.42 -9.15
C GLY A 26 16.68 51.64 -10.47
N VAL A 27 15.52 51.33 -11.05
CA VAL A 27 15.19 51.11 -12.49
C VAL A 27 13.91 50.26 -12.52
N LYS A 28 12.70 50.83 -12.66
CA LYS A 28 12.04 51.41 -13.85
C LYS A 28 11.64 50.39 -14.93
N PHE A 29 10.31 50.25 -15.07
CA PHE A 29 9.52 50.33 -16.31
C PHE A 29 9.76 49.31 -17.43
N LEU A 30 8.70 48.60 -17.86
CA LEU A 30 7.84 49.05 -18.96
C LEU A 30 6.58 48.16 -19.10
N GLU A 31 5.41 48.68 -18.72
CA GLU A 31 4.20 48.43 -19.49
C GLU A 31 4.25 49.35 -20.72
N ARG A 32 3.92 48.84 -21.91
CA ARG A 32 3.38 49.68 -22.98
C ARG A 32 2.38 48.92 -23.85
N ARG A 33 1.31 49.65 -24.10
CA ARG A 33 0.06 49.37 -24.80
C ARG A 33 0.17 49.75 -26.29
N LEU A 34 -0.74 49.17 -27.09
CA LEU A 34 -1.44 49.69 -28.29
C LEU A 34 -0.75 49.72 -29.66
N ALA A 35 -1.34 49.02 -30.64
CA ALA A 35 -2.08 49.57 -31.83
C ALA A 35 -2.42 48.41 -32.80
N ILE A 36 -3.69 48.04 -32.99
CA ILE A 36 -4.62 48.45 -34.07
C ILE A 36 -4.15 48.10 -35.49
N ASN A 37 -4.86 47.18 -36.16
CA ASN A 37 -5.36 47.39 -37.53
C ASN A 37 -6.51 46.43 -37.90
N ASP A 38 -7.53 47.02 -38.53
CA ASP A 38 -8.80 46.47 -39.01
C ASP A 38 -8.68 45.52 -40.23
N SER A 39 -9.65 44.60 -40.39
CA SER A 39 -10.44 44.41 -41.65
C SER A 39 -11.41 43.20 -41.62
N ILE A 40 -12.65 43.49 -41.22
CA ILE A 40 -13.94 43.26 -41.92
C ILE A 40 -14.03 42.29 -43.14
N PHE A 41 -14.95 41.30 -42.96
CA PHE A 41 -15.98 40.72 -43.87
C PHE A 41 -15.80 39.45 -44.74
N SER A 42 -16.80 38.57 -44.54
CA SER A 42 -17.71 37.93 -45.53
C SER A 42 -17.51 36.45 -45.86
N GLY A 43 -18.61 35.68 -45.77
CA GLY A 43 -18.76 34.46 -46.57
C GLY A 43 -19.62 33.32 -46.01
N TYR A 44 -20.91 33.55 -45.72
CA TYR A 44 -21.92 32.47 -45.67
C TYR A 44 -22.40 32.16 -47.10
N ASN A 45 -22.48 30.88 -47.51
CA ASN A 45 -23.55 30.36 -48.38
C ASN A 45 -23.58 28.83 -48.57
N VAL A 46 -24.66 28.22 -48.03
CA VAL A 46 -25.59 27.21 -48.58
C VAL A 46 -25.33 26.58 -49.96
N ARG A 47 -25.51 25.24 -50.07
CA ARG A 47 -26.11 24.52 -51.24
C ARG A 47 -26.47 23.05 -50.87
N ARG A 48 -27.77 22.71 -50.73
CA ARG A 48 -28.74 22.12 -51.69
C ARG A 48 -28.70 20.58 -51.84
N ARG A 49 -29.82 19.96 -51.43
CA ARG A 49 -30.28 18.59 -51.73
C ARG A 49 -30.50 18.36 -53.23
N ARG A 50 -30.26 17.13 -53.71
CA ARG A 50 -31.04 16.49 -54.80
C ARG A 50 -31.07 14.97 -54.67
N LEU A 51 -32.24 14.42 -54.95
CA LEU A 51 -32.67 13.03 -54.83
C LEU A 51 -31.91 12.08 -55.77
N HIS A 52 -31.80 10.80 -55.37
CA HIS A 52 -31.61 9.68 -56.30
C HIS A 52 -32.69 8.61 -56.05
N GLY A 53 -33.38 8.27 -57.14
CA GLY A 53 -34.45 7.28 -57.18
C GLY A 53 -33.94 5.85 -57.27
N LYS A 54 -34.78 4.94 -56.79
CA LYS A 54 -34.64 3.47 -56.90
C LYS A 54 -34.49 3.02 -58.36
N ARG A 55 -33.53 2.12 -58.59
CA ARG A 55 -33.70 1.04 -59.57
C ARG A 55 -33.00 -0.22 -59.05
N THR A 56 -33.83 -1.21 -58.79
CA THR A 56 -33.51 -2.60 -58.49
C THR A 56 -32.96 -3.30 -59.73
N SER A 57 -31.85 -4.01 -59.59
CA SER A 57 -31.51 -5.17 -60.43
C SER A 57 -30.93 -6.27 -59.54
N VAL A 58 -31.36 -7.49 -59.82
CA VAL A 58 -31.31 -8.67 -58.96
C VAL A 58 -29.96 -9.38 -59.05
N LYS A 59 -29.58 -9.94 -57.89
CA LYS A 59 -28.40 -10.73 -57.53
C LYS A 59 -28.01 -11.82 -58.55
N SER A 60 -26.70 -12.03 -58.71
CA SER A 60 -26.11 -13.36 -58.86
C SER A 60 -25.74 -13.92 -57.47
N VAL A 61 -25.91 -15.24 -57.31
CA VAL A 61 -26.22 -15.95 -56.05
C VAL A 61 -24.97 -16.40 -55.26
N SER A 62 -23.77 -15.87 -55.50
CA SER A 62 -22.55 -16.36 -54.82
C SER A 62 -22.17 -15.65 -53.51
N ALA A 63 -22.77 -14.49 -53.19
CA ALA A 63 -22.39 -13.71 -52.00
C ALA A 63 -23.11 -14.14 -50.71
N SER A 64 -24.18 -14.94 -50.79
CA SER A 64 -24.97 -15.30 -49.59
C SER A 64 -24.34 -16.43 -48.76
N ALA A 65 -23.61 -17.35 -49.39
CA ALA A 65 -22.97 -18.48 -48.69
C ALA A 65 -21.75 -18.02 -47.88
N ALA A 66 -20.90 -17.16 -48.46
CA ALA A 66 -19.73 -16.62 -47.77
C ALA A 66 -20.08 -15.71 -46.58
N SER A 67 -21.20 -14.98 -46.64
CA SER A 67 -21.69 -14.18 -45.50
C SER A 67 -22.32 -15.05 -44.40
N LEU A 68 -23.00 -16.15 -44.76
CA LEU A 68 -23.55 -17.11 -43.80
C LEU A 68 -22.46 -17.95 -43.13
N GLU A 69 -21.40 -18.33 -43.86
CA GLU A 69 -20.25 -19.05 -43.31
C GLU A 69 -19.38 -18.16 -42.42
N ALA A 70 -19.21 -16.87 -42.75
CA ALA A 70 -18.52 -15.92 -41.89
C ALA A 70 -19.31 -15.61 -40.61
N ASP A 71 -20.63 -15.42 -40.70
CA ASP A 71 -21.49 -15.24 -39.52
C ASP A 71 -21.51 -16.51 -38.65
N ALA A 72 -21.60 -17.71 -39.25
CA ALA A 72 -21.56 -18.98 -38.51
C ALA A 72 -20.18 -19.24 -37.88
N SER A 73 -19.09 -18.95 -38.58
CA SER A 73 -17.72 -19.05 -38.06
C SER A 73 -17.48 -18.07 -36.91
N SER A 74 -18.05 -16.86 -36.97
CA SER A 74 -17.96 -15.87 -35.89
C SER A 74 -18.79 -16.24 -34.65
N LEU A 75 -19.92 -16.93 -34.84
CA LEU A 75 -20.74 -17.44 -33.76
C LEU A 75 -20.08 -18.64 -33.08
N LEU A 76 -19.43 -19.53 -33.85
CA LEU A 76 -18.67 -20.67 -33.34
C LEU A 76 -17.44 -20.23 -32.52
N THR A 77 -16.71 -19.21 -32.98
CA THR A 77 -15.57 -18.64 -32.22
C THR A 77 -16.06 -18.00 -30.91
N MET A 78 -17.18 -17.27 -30.93
CA MET A 78 -17.76 -16.70 -29.70
C MET A 78 -18.26 -17.76 -28.72
N GLU A 79 -18.77 -18.90 -29.21
CA GLU A 79 -19.16 -20.03 -28.36
C GLU A 79 -17.93 -20.72 -27.75
N ALA A 80 -16.87 -20.94 -28.55
CA ALA A 80 -15.62 -21.53 -28.10
C ALA A 80 -14.87 -20.64 -27.07
N GLU A 81 -14.80 -19.33 -27.31
CA GLU A 81 -14.26 -18.35 -26.35
C GLU A 81 -15.01 -18.38 -25.02
N ASN A 82 -16.35 -18.42 -25.06
CA ASN A 82 -17.17 -18.49 -23.85
C ASN A 82 -16.97 -19.80 -23.07
N ASP A 83 -16.74 -20.92 -23.77
CA ASP A 83 -16.46 -22.19 -23.12
C ASP A 83 -15.07 -22.20 -22.46
N VAL A 84 -14.07 -21.58 -23.07
CA VAL A 84 -12.76 -21.36 -22.45
C VAL A 84 -12.88 -20.45 -21.22
N LEU A 85 -13.63 -19.34 -21.31
CA LEU A 85 -13.85 -18.45 -20.17
C LEU A 85 -14.61 -19.15 -19.03
N LYS A 86 -15.62 -19.98 -19.33
CA LYS A 86 -16.28 -20.79 -18.30
C LYS A 86 -15.33 -21.78 -17.66
N ALA A 87 -14.48 -22.44 -18.42
CA ALA A 87 -13.47 -23.35 -17.88
C ALA A 87 -12.53 -22.57 -16.94
N LEU A 88 -11.96 -21.46 -17.40
CA LEU A 88 -11.06 -20.61 -16.60
C LEU A 88 -11.73 -20.03 -15.34
N SER A 89 -13.04 -19.78 -15.36
CA SER A 89 -13.81 -19.32 -14.18
C SER A 89 -13.86 -20.32 -13.01
N GLN A 90 -13.44 -21.58 -13.22
CA GLN A 90 -13.30 -22.56 -12.13
C GLN A 90 -12.07 -22.31 -11.26
N ILE A 91 -11.10 -21.55 -11.77
CA ILE A 91 -9.88 -21.21 -11.06
C ILE A 91 -10.17 -19.99 -10.19
N ILE A 92 -10.25 -20.25 -8.88
CA ILE A 92 -10.44 -19.21 -7.88
C ILE A 92 -9.09 -18.64 -7.50
N ASP A 93 -8.97 -17.32 -7.56
CA ASP A 93 -7.84 -16.64 -6.99
C ASP A 93 -7.93 -16.67 -5.45
N PRO A 94 -6.97 -17.28 -4.74
CA PRO A 94 -7.03 -17.43 -3.29
C PRO A 94 -6.88 -16.09 -2.55
N ASP A 95 -6.35 -15.06 -3.22
CA ASP A 95 -6.19 -13.74 -2.65
C ASP A 95 -7.54 -13.01 -2.70
N PHE A 96 -8.26 -13.07 -3.82
CA PHE A 96 -9.53 -12.34 -4.03
C PHE A 96 -10.79 -13.16 -3.75
N GLY A 97 -10.68 -14.46 -3.49
CA GLY A 97 -11.84 -15.35 -3.27
C GLY A 97 -12.82 -15.41 -4.45
N THR A 98 -12.39 -14.93 -5.62
CA THR A 98 -13.20 -14.75 -6.83
C THR A 98 -12.45 -15.37 -8.01
N ASP A 99 -13.16 -15.74 -9.08
CA ASP A 99 -12.53 -16.40 -10.22
C ASP A 99 -11.65 -15.47 -11.06
N ILE A 100 -10.62 -16.05 -11.70
CA ILE A 100 -9.63 -15.31 -12.49
C ILE A 100 -10.23 -14.56 -13.70
N VAL A 101 -11.42 -14.95 -14.18
CA VAL A 101 -12.11 -14.29 -15.29
C VAL A 101 -12.83 -13.03 -14.79
N SER A 102 -13.55 -13.13 -13.68
CA SER A 102 -14.17 -12.00 -12.98
C SER A 102 -13.14 -11.00 -12.47
N CYS A 103 -11.96 -11.47 -12.03
CA CYS A 103 -10.81 -10.62 -11.71
C CYS A 103 -10.21 -9.93 -12.96
N GLY A 104 -10.60 -10.35 -14.16
CA GLY A 104 -10.15 -9.77 -15.42
C GLY A 104 -8.70 -10.08 -15.77
N PHE A 105 -8.13 -11.16 -15.21
CA PHE A 105 -6.74 -11.57 -15.45
C PHE A 105 -6.52 -12.18 -16.82
N VAL A 106 -7.55 -12.79 -17.40
CA VAL A 106 -7.47 -13.33 -18.76
C VAL A 106 -7.46 -12.18 -19.77
N LYS A 107 -6.37 -12.06 -20.52
CA LYS A 107 -6.14 -11.08 -21.59
C LYS A 107 -5.76 -11.81 -22.87
N ASP A 108 -5.98 -11.14 -24.00
CA ASP A 108 -5.55 -11.60 -25.33
C ASP A 108 -5.92 -13.06 -25.59
N LEU A 109 -7.17 -13.44 -25.26
CA LEU A 109 -7.71 -14.76 -25.57
C LEU A 109 -7.88 -14.86 -27.09
N ASP A 110 -7.22 -15.85 -27.67
CA ASP A 110 -7.26 -16.18 -29.09
C ASP A 110 -7.53 -17.69 -29.21
N VAL A 111 -8.55 -18.03 -29.98
CA VAL A 111 -9.03 -19.40 -30.17
C VAL A 111 -9.04 -19.70 -31.66
N ASP A 112 -8.23 -20.68 -32.07
CA ASP A 112 -8.25 -21.20 -33.44
C ASP A 112 -9.12 -22.46 -33.50
N ASP A 113 -10.36 -22.28 -33.96
CA ASP A 113 -11.36 -23.35 -34.10
C ASP A 113 -10.92 -24.49 -35.04
N ILE A 114 -9.98 -24.23 -35.96
CA ILE A 114 -9.56 -25.21 -36.98
C ILE A 114 -8.45 -26.11 -36.44
N SER A 115 -7.49 -25.53 -35.73
CA SER A 115 -6.36 -26.26 -35.14
C SER A 115 -6.65 -26.75 -33.71
N GLY A 116 -7.66 -26.20 -33.04
CA GLY A 116 -7.94 -26.45 -31.63
C GLY A 116 -6.86 -25.86 -30.71
N GLU A 117 -6.12 -24.85 -31.18
CA GLU A 117 -5.12 -24.15 -30.39
C GLU A 117 -5.77 -22.99 -29.64
N VAL A 118 -5.56 -22.94 -28.33
CA VAL A 118 -6.04 -21.87 -27.46
C VAL A 118 -4.84 -21.15 -26.87
N SER A 119 -4.76 -19.84 -27.08
CA SER A 119 -3.73 -19.00 -26.50
C SER A 119 -4.33 -17.85 -25.72
N PHE A 120 -3.78 -17.58 -24.54
CA PHE A 120 -4.20 -16.45 -23.72
C PHE A 120 -3.08 -16.01 -22.80
N ARG A 121 -3.18 -14.77 -22.34
CA ARG A 121 -2.28 -14.17 -21.38
C ARG A 121 -2.97 -14.05 -20.03
N LEU A 122 -2.38 -14.65 -19.00
CA LEU A 122 -2.79 -14.39 -17.62
C LEU A 122 -1.99 -13.22 -17.09
N GLU A 123 -2.67 -12.10 -16.87
CA GLU A 123 -2.11 -10.84 -16.36
C GLU A 123 -2.42 -10.71 -14.86
N LEU A 124 -1.47 -11.15 -14.03
CA LEU A 124 -1.58 -11.09 -12.57
C LEU A 124 -1.42 -9.65 -12.06
N THR A 125 -1.92 -9.34 -10.87
CA THR A 125 -1.85 -7.99 -10.28
C THR A 125 -0.44 -7.52 -9.94
N THR A 126 0.50 -8.46 -9.76
CA THR A 126 1.87 -8.21 -9.32
C THR A 126 2.83 -9.30 -9.83
N PRO A 127 4.06 -8.95 -10.24
CA PRO A 127 5.05 -9.92 -10.69
C PRO A 127 5.56 -10.83 -9.56
N ALA A 128 5.42 -10.41 -8.29
CA ALA A 128 5.79 -11.21 -7.12
C ALA A 128 4.68 -12.15 -6.65
N CYS A 129 3.71 -12.49 -7.51
CA CYS A 129 2.63 -13.40 -7.13
C CYS A 129 3.21 -14.83 -6.89
N PRO A 130 3.15 -15.35 -5.64
CA PRO A 130 3.79 -16.62 -5.28
C PRO A 130 3.16 -17.85 -5.95
N ILE A 131 1.96 -17.69 -6.50
CA ILE A 131 1.14 -18.75 -7.10
C ILE A 131 1.18 -18.76 -8.64
N LYS A 132 2.11 -18.00 -9.25
CA LYS A 132 2.23 -17.90 -10.72
C LYS A 132 2.30 -19.28 -11.40
N GLU A 133 3.14 -20.17 -10.90
CA GLU A 133 3.32 -21.52 -11.46
C GLU A 133 2.07 -22.40 -11.26
N VAL A 134 1.38 -22.23 -10.13
CA VAL A 134 0.15 -22.96 -9.81
C VAL A 134 -0.96 -22.54 -10.77
N PHE A 135 -1.13 -21.25 -11.02
CA PHE A 135 -2.10 -20.75 -11.98
C PHE A 135 -1.81 -21.17 -13.41
N GLU A 136 -0.55 -21.11 -13.83
CA GLU A 136 -0.17 -21.57 -15.17
C GLU A 136 -0.54 -23.05 -15.39
N LYS A 137 -0.22 -23.89 -14.39
CA LYS A 137 -0.55 -25.32 -14.43
C LYS A 137 -2.05 -25.57 -14.42
N GLN A 138 -2.79 -24.94 -13.51
CA GLN A 138 -4.25 -25.10 -13.41
C GLN A 138 -4.96 -24.60 -14.66
N ALA A 139 -4.56 -23.45 -15.21
CA ALA A 139 -5.13 -22.90 -16.43
C ALA A 139 -4.88 -23.82 -17.63
N ASN A 140 -3.69 -24.40 -17.73
CA ASN A 140 -3.39 -25.38 -18.77
C ASN A 140 -4.24 -26.65 -18.61
N GLU A 141 -4.32 -27.22 -17.39
CA GLU A 141 -5.11 -28.43 -17.12
C GLU A 141 -6.61 -28.24 -17.41
N VAL A 142 -7.20 -27.11 -16.99
CA VAL A 142 -8.63 -26.84 -17.14
C VAL A 142 -9.03 -26.56 -18.59
N VAL A 143 -8.18 -25.86 -19.35
CA VAL A 143 -8.44 -25.58 -20.78
C VAL A 143 -8.15 -26.80 -21.65
N ALA A 144 -7.11 -27.59 -21.33
CA ALA A 144 -6.81 -28.83 -22.05
C ALA A 144 -7.86 -29.94 -21.84
N ALA A 145 -8.69 -29.83 -20.79
CA ALA A 145 -9.80 -30.76 -20.55
C ALA A 145 -10.99 -30.55 -21.51
N LEU A 146 -11.02 -29.46 -22.29
CA LEU A 146 -12.06 -29.22 -23.28
C LEU A 146 -11.90 -30.18 -24.47
N PRO A 147 -12.96 -30.88 -24.91
CA PRO A 147 -12.84 -31.97 -25.90
C PRO A 147 -12.28 -31.57 -27.27
N TRP A 148 -12.38 -30.28 -27.63
CA TRP A 148 -11.97 -29.72 -28.92
C TRP A 148 -10.59 -29.05 -28.87
N VAL A 149 -9.96 -28.96 -27.69
CA VAL A 149 -8.66 -28.31 -27.50
C VAL A 149 -7.54 -29.33 -27.70
N ASN A 150 -6.60 -29.00 -28.60
CA ASN A 150 -5.43 -29.83 -28.91
C ASN A 150 -4.14 -29.28 -28.27
N ASN A 151 -4.02 -27.96 -28.15
CA ASN A 151 -2.85 -27.30 -27.60
C ASN A 151 -3.25 -26.04 -26.82
N VAL A 152 -2.57 -25.81 -25.68
CA VAL A 152 -2.81 -24.63 -24.84
C VAL A 152 -1.51 -23.88 -24.65
N LYS A 153 -1.52 -22.58 -24.97
CA LYS A 153 -0.39 -21.68 -24.78
C LYS A 153 -0.76 -20.59 -23.79
N VAL A 154 -0.32 -20.76 -22.55
CA VAL A 154 -0.50 -19.77 -21.49
C VAL A 154 0.72 -18.86 -21.43
N THR A 155 0.52 -17.55 -21.52
CA THR A 155 1.59 -16.57 -21.28
C THR A 155 1.33 -15.86 -19.96
N MET A 156 2.24 -16.01 -19.00
CA MET A 156 2.12 -15.30 -17.72
C MET A 156 2.72 -13.89 -17.83
N SER A 157 1.96 -12.89 -17.45
CA SER A 157 2.38 -11.49 -17.35
C SER A 157 1.90 -10.89 -16.04
N ALA A 158 2.41 -9.71 -15.69
CA ALA A 158 1.90 -8.94 -14.57
C ALA A 158 1.41 -7.59 -15.07
N GLN A 159 0.38 -7.05 -14.43
CA GLN A 159 -0.10 -5.70 -14.66
C GLN A 159 1.07 -4.73 -14.46
N PRO A 160 1.36 -3.87 -15.44
CA PRO A 160 2.32 -2.80 -15.23
C PRO A 160 1.88 -1.96 -14.03
N ALA A 161 2.85 -1.34 -13.36
CA ALA A 161 2.62 -0.46 -12.23
C ALA A 161 1.63 0.65 -12.58
N LYS A 162 0.34 0.42 -12.33
CA LYS A 162 -0.71 1.37 -12.69
C LYS A 162 -0.87 2.36 -11.54
N GLN A 163 -0.66 3.63 -11.86
CA GLN A 163 -0.64 4.74 -10.91
C GLN A 163 -2.00 4.88 -10.22
N ILE A 164 -2.05 4.67 -8.90
CA ILE A 164 -3.22 5.01 -8.07
C ILE A 164 -3.32 6.54 -7.89
N TYR A 165 -2.20 7.27 -7.97
CA TYR A 165 -2.12 8.71 -7.72
C TYR A 165 -1.52 9.45 -8.93
N SER A 166 -2.32 9.77 -9.95
CA SER A 166 -1.84 10.25 -11.24
C SER A 166 -1.75 11.78 -11.40
N ALA A 167 -1.79 12.59 -10.32
CA ALA A 167 -1.87 14.05 -10.50
C ALA A 167 -0.76 14.91 -9.85
N GLN A 168 -0.08 14.46 -8.78
CA GLN A 168 0.83 15.36 -8.02
C GLN A 168 2.07 14.68 -7.40
N LEU A 169 2.42 13.46 -7.83
CA LEU A 169 3.58 12.78 -7.24
C LEU A 169 4.91 13.35 -7.74
N PRO A 170 5.94 13.45 -6.87
CA PRO A 170 7.28 13.80 -7.29
C PRO A 170 7.82 12.85 -8.37
N PRO A 171 8.58 13.34 -9.37
CA PRO A 171 9.00 12.54 -10.52
C PRO A 171 9.67 11.20 -10.17
N GLY A 172 10.50 11.16 -9.12
CA GLY A 172 11.18 9.93 -8.69
C GLY A 172 10.25 8.83 -8.15
N LEU A 173 9.01 9.16 -7.77
CA LEU A 173 8.04 8.22 -7.20
C LEU A 173 6.93 7.81 -8.18
N GLN A 174 6.84 8.45 -9.35
CA GLN A 174 5.74 8.23 -10.31
C GLN A 174 5.77 6.85 -10.97
N THR A 175 6.93 6.19 -10.98
CA THR A 175 7.17 4.88 -11.62
C THR A 175 7.15 3.73 -10.60
N ILE A 176 6.70 3.99 -9.37
CA ILE A 176 6.66 3.02 -8.28
C ILE A 176 5.22 2.55 -8.07
N SER A 177 5.03 1.24 -8.16
CA SER A 177 3.73 0.55 -8.02
C SER A 177 3.14 0.66 -6.62
N ASN A 178 3.94 0.31 -5.60
CA ASN A 178 3.52 0.24 -4.22
C ASN A 178 4.64 0.77 -3.31
N ILE A 179 4.29 1.61 -2.34
CA ILE A 179 5.23 2.11 -1.33
C ILE A 179 4.82 1.57 0.03
N ILE A 180 5.71 0.80 0.65
CA ILE A 180 5.47 0.12 1.93
C ILE A 180 6.26 0.80 3.02
N ALA A 181 5.57 1.36 4.02
CA ALA A 181 6.22 1.90 5.20
C ALA A 181 6.46 0.80 6.24
N VAL A 182 7.70 0.61 6.67
CA VAL A 182 8.04 -0.23 7.83
C VAL A 182 8.31 0.70 8.99
N SER A 183 7.44 0.67 9.99
CA SER A 183 7.46 1.62 11.10
C SER A 183 7.50 0.92 12.45
N SER A 184 8.11 1.58 13.42
CA SER A 184 8.08 1.17 14.82
C SER A 184 7.84 2.39 15.69
N CYS A 185 7.07 2.20 16.75
CA CYS A 185 6.74 3.29 17.66
C CYS A 185 7.77 3.44 18.80
N LYS A 186 8.81 2.59 18.78
CA LYS A 186 9.99 2.60 19.66
C LYS A 186 11.27 2.35 18.87
N GLY A 187 12.40 2.85 19.39
CA GLY A 187 13.73 2.50 18.91
C GLY A 187 14.18 1.13 19.42
N GLY A 188 15.05 0.44 18.67
CA GLY A 188 15.69 -0.80 19.11
C GLY A 188 14.84 -2.08 18.97
N VAL A 189 13.67 -2.03 18.34
CA VAL A 189 12.79 -3.20 18.15
C VAL A 189 13.16 -4.07 16.94
N GLY A 190 14.20 -3.72 16.18
CA GLY A 190 14.60 -4.42 14.95
C GLY A 190 13.80 -4.04 13.70
N LYS A 191 13.24 -2.84 13.65
CA LYS A 191 12.53 -2.28 12.48
C LYS A 191 13.33 -2.40 11.18
N SER A 192 14.59 -1.95 11.20
CA SER A 192 15.47 -2.00 10.02
C SER A 192 15.78 -3.44 9.59
N THR A 193 15.89 -4.37 10.55
CA THR A 193 16.00 -5.80 10.27
C THR A 193 14.81 -6.33 9.49
N VAL A 194 13.59 -5.96 9.91
CA VAL A 194 12.37 -6.34 9.20
C VAL A 194 12.32 -5.67 7.82
N ALA A 195 12.64 -4.38 7.71
CA ALA A 195 12.60 -3.64 6.45
C ALA A 195 13.55 -4.23 5.39
N VAL A 196 14.80 -4.51 5.77
CA VAL A 196 15.81 -5.10 4.89
C VAL A 196 15.37 -6.49 4.45
N ASN A 197 15.05 -7.39 5.38
CA ASN A 197 14.69 -8.77 5.02
C ASN A 197 13.38 -8.83 4.22
N LEU A 198 12.41 -7.95 4.49
CA LEU A 198 11.20 -7.83 3.67
C LEU A 198 11.53 -7.41 2.23
N ALA A 199 12.41 -6.42 2.04
CA ALA A 199 12.81 -5.96 0.71
C ALA A 199 13.48 -7.08 -0.10
N TYR A 200 14.42 -7.81 0.50
CA TYR A 200 15.09 -8.93 -0.16
C TYR A 200 14.16 -10.13 -0.37
N THR A 201 13.17 -10.32 0.50
CA THR A 201 12.14 -11.35 0.29
C THR A 201 11.29 -11.03 -0.94
N LEU A 202 10.79 -9.79 -1.04
CA LEU A 202 10.01 -9.34 -2.21
C LEU A 202 10.83 -9.46 -3.51
N ALA A 203 12.14 -9.15 -3.46
CA ALA A 203 13.03 -9.32 -4.59
C ALA A 203 13.24 -10.82 -4.94
N GLY A 204 13.38 -11.68 -3.94
CA GLY A 204 13.44 -13.14 -4.11
C GLY A 204 12.16 -13.74 -4.70
N MET A 205 11.01 -13.09 -4.48
CA MET A 205 9.73 -13.42 -5.12
C MET A 205 9.63 -12.91 -6.57
N GLY A 206 10.65 -12.21 -7.10
CA GLY A 206 10.72 -11.73 -8.47
C GLY A 206 10.22 -10.30 -8.70
N ALA A 207 9.94 -9.52 -7.65
CA ALA A 207 9.62 -8.10 -7.80
C ALA A 207 10.87 -7.24 -8.03
N ARG A 208 10.67 -6.11 -8.72
CA ARG A 208 11.65 -5.01 -8.76
C ARG A 208 11.50 -4.20 -7.47
N VAL A 209 12.53 -4.24 -6.62
CA VAL A 209 12.45 -3.68 -5.27
C VAL A 209 13.47 -2.57 -5.04
N GLY A 210 13.01 -1.51 -4.38
CA GLY A 210 13.86 -0.51 -3.76
C GLY A 210 13.71 -0.52 -2.24
N ILE A 211 14.76 -0.14 -1.52
CA ILE A 211 14.73 0.16 -0.09
C ILE A 211 15.29 1.55 0.19
N PHE A 212 14.56 2.34 0.97
CA PHE A 212 14.96 3.67 1.40
C PHE A 212 15.08 3.73 2.93
N ASP A 213 16.26 4.06 3.42
CA ASP A 213 16.51 4.27 4.85
C ASP A 213 16.28 5.75 5.20
N ALA A 214 15.15 5.99 5.88
CA ALA A 214 14.74 7.32 6.32
C ALA A 214 15.19 7.62 7.77
N ASP A 215 15.93 6.71 8.43
CA ASP A 215 16.47 6.94 9.76
C ASP A 215 17.83 7.66 9.69
N VAL A 216 17.76 9.00 9.59
CA VAL A 216 18.95 9.86 9.47
C VAL A 216 19.82 9.86 10.75
N TYR A 217 19.24 9.57 11.92
CA TYR A 217 19.97 9.63 13.19
C TYR A 217 20.68 8.32 13.53
N GLY A 218 20.16 7.19 13.05
CA GLY A 218 20.75 5.86 13.23
C GLY A 218 20.62 5.00 11.98
N PRO A 219 21.22 5.41 10.83
CA PRO A 219 21.07 4.67 9.58
C PRO A 219 21.68 3.27 9.76
N SER A 220 20.84 2.25 9.60
CA SER A 220 21.21 0.86 9.82
C SER A 220 21.51 0.14 8.50
N LEU A 221 20.92 0.61 7.40
CA LEU A 221 21.03 -0.02 6.08
C LEU A 221 22.49 -0.21 5.59
N PRO A 222 23.42 0.77 5.75
CA PRO A 222 24.81 0.62 5.29
C PRO A 222 25.63 -0.45 6.02
N THR A 223 25.19 -0.86 7.21
CA THR A 223 25.82 -1.92 8.01
C THR A 223 25.20 -3.27 7.66
N MET A 224 23.88 -3.30 7.53
CA MET A 224 23.09 -4.51 7.25
C MET A 224 23.30 -5.05 5.84
N VAL A 225 23.72 -4.20 4.90
CA VAL A 225 24.02 -4.60 3.53
C VAL A 225 25.36 -4.03 3.11
N SER A 226 26.18 -4.84 2.43
CA SER A 226 27.53 -4.47 2.01
C SER A 226 27.68 -4.32 0.48
N PRO A 227 27.09 -3.27 -0.14
CA PRO A 227 27.34 -2.98 -1.54
C PRO A 227 28.81 -2.59 -1.79
N GLU A 228 29.29 -2.84 -3.01
CA GLU A 228 30.63 -2.44 -3.44
C GLU A 228 30.83 -0.91 -3.35
N ASN A 229 29.79 -0.16 -3.71
CA ASN A 229 29.77 1.30 -3.60
C ASN A 229 28.87 1.76 -2.45
N ARG A 230 29.47 2.41 -1.45
CA ARG A 230 28.77 2.91 -0.25
C ARG A 230 28.61 4.43 -0.24
N LEU A 231 28.71 5.07 -1.40
CA LEU A 231 28.57 6.51 -1.56
C LEU A 231 27.32 6.84 -2.37
N LEU A 232 26.65 7.93 -1.98
CA LEU A 232 25.59 8.51 -2.82
C LEU A 232 26.23 9.11 -4.07
N GLU A 233 25.92 8.56 -5.22
CA GLU A 233 26.32 9.11 -6.50
C GLU A 233 25.25 10.08 -7.03
N MET A 234 25.70 11.23 -7.51
CA MET A 234 24.83 12.17 -8.20
C MET A 234 25.03 12.05 -9.70
N ASN A 235 23.92 12.01 -10.44
CA ASN A 235 23.91 12.18 -11.86
C ASN A 235 24.32 13.64 -12.20
N PRO A 236 25.46 13.87 -12.86
CA PRO A 236 25.97 15.22 -13.11
C PRO A 236 25.06 16.05 -14.04
N GLU A 237 24.29 15.39 -14.91
CA GLU A 237 23.42 16.07 -15.88
C GLU A 237 22.05 16.39 -15.30
N LYS A 238 21.41 15.39 -14.67
CA LYS A 238 20.04 15.50 -14.15
C LYS A 238 19.98 16.06 -12.72
N LYS A 239 21.11 16.14 -12.02
CA LYS A 239 21.21 16.48 -10.58
C LYS A 239 20.35 15.59 -9.67
N THR A 240 20.10 14.38 -10.13
CA THR A 240 19.37 13.32 -9.42
C THR A 240 20.35 12.38 -8.73
N ILE A 241 19.86 11.59 -7.79
CA ILE A 241 20.65 10.59 -7.07
C ILE A 241 20.53 9.26 -7.81
N ILE A 242 21.64 8.60 -8.04
CA ILE A 242 21.69 7.25 -8.57
C ILE A 242 21.63 6.30 -7.38
N PRO A 243 20.61 5.44 -7.26
CA PRO A 243 20.54 4.49 -6.16
C PRO A 243 21.65 3.45 -6.31
N THR A 244 22.28 3.08 -5.20
CA THR A 244 23.19 1.94 -5.16
C THR A 244 22.38 0.66 -5.38
N GLU A 245 22.96 -0.37 -6.01
CA GLU A 245 22.30 -1.66 -6.18
C GLU A 245 23.13 -2.76 -5.49
N TYR A 246 22.44 -3.69 -4.82
CA TYR A 246 23.06 -4.89 -4.28
C TYR A 246 22.11 -6.06 -4.45
N MET A 247 22.59 -7.13 -5.10
CA MET A 247 21.83 -8.37 -5.33
C MET A 247 20.40 -8.12 -5.86
N GLY A 248 20.25 -7.18 -6.80
CA GLY A 248 18.96 -6.87 -7.44
C GLY A 248 18.04 -5.91 -6.66
N VAL A 249 18.47 -5.40 -5.50
CA VAL A 249 17.72 -4.41 -4.71
C VAL A 249 18.39 -3.05 -4.81
N LYS A 250 17.62 -2.04 -5.24
CA LYS A 250 18.06 -0.64 -5.25
C LYS A 250 17.98 -0.05 -3.85
N MET A 251 18.97 0.72 -3.45
CA MET A 251 19.07 1.23 -2.09
C MET A 251 19.53 2.68 -2.03
N VAL A 252 18.92 3.43 -1.12
CA VAL A 252 19.35 4.78 -0.74
C VAL A 252 19.28 4.90 0.78
N SER A 253 20.37 5.36 1.39
CA SER A 253 20.43 5.71 2.80
C SER A 253 21.16 7.03 2.96
N PHE A 254 20.75 7.83 3.93
CA PHE A 254 21.55 8.97 4.36
C PHE A 254 22.94 8.55 4.84
N GLY A 255 23.09 7.32 5.36
CA GLY A 255 24.39 6.80 5.78
C GLY A 255 25.41 6.63 4.64
N PHE A 256 24.99 6.69 3.37
CA PHE A 256 25.88 6.72 2.20
C PHE A 256 26.37 8.13 1.83
N ALA A 257 25.89 9.20 2.50
CA ALA A 257 26.26 10.58 2.18
C ALA A 257 27.69 10.99 2.65
N GLY A 258 28.50 10.05 3.15
CA GLY A 258 29.87 10.28 3.61
C GLY A 258 30.01 10.65 5.10
N GLN A 259 31.24 10.59 5.62
CA GLN A 259 31.52 10.83 7.04
C GLN A 259 31.33 12.31 7.43
N GLY A 260 30.13 12.61 7.88
CA GLY A 260 29.81 13.82 8.62
C GLY A 260 28.52 13.58 9.36
N ARG A 261 28.60 13.19 10.64
CA ARG A 261 27.47 13.30 11.58
C ARG A 261 27.20 14.79 11.81
N ALA A 262 26.78 15.51 10.78
CA ALA A 262 26.28 16.86 10.91
C ALA A 262 25.05 16.76 11.80
N ILE A 263 25.10 17.38 12.98
CA ILE A 263 23.94 17.48 13.86
C ILE A 263 22.93 18.40 13.15
N MET A 264 22.07 17.80 12.35
CA MET A 264 21.05 18.50 11.59
C MET A 264 19.84 18.77 12.49
N ARG A 265 19.32 20.00 12.43
CA ARG A 265 18.05 20.38 13.07
C ARG A 265 16.90 19.71 12.30
N GLY A 266 15.84 19.29 13.01
CA GLY A 266 14.72 18.51 12.46
C GLY A 266 14.11 18.98 11.12
N PRO A 267 13.92 20.28 10.87
CA PRO A 267 13.43 20.77 9.57
C PRO A 267 14.38 20.49 8.40
N MET A 268 15.70 20.51 8.64
CA MET A 268 16.67 20.15 7.61
C MET A 268 16.68 18.65 7.33
N VAL A 269 16.47 17.82 8.35
CA VAL A 269 16.36 16.36 8.20
C VAL A 269 15.19 15.98 7.31
N SER A 270 14.01 16.58 7.54
CA SER A 270 12.84 16.32 6.71
C SER A 270 13.05 16.75 5.25
N GLY A 271 13.73 17.89 5.03
CA GLY A 271 14.10 18.36 3.70
C GLY A 271 15.06 17.42 2.97
N VAL A 272 16.09 16.91 3.66
CA VAL A 272 17.05 15.96 3.10
C VAL A 272 16.38 14.64 2.75
N ILE A 273 15.58 14.07 3.67
CA ILE A 273 14.85 12.82 3.41
C ILE A 273 13.92 12.98 2.20
N ASN A 274 13.18 14.10 2.13
CA ASN A 274 12.32 14.40 0.99
C ASN A 274 13.14 14.49 -0.31
N GLN A 275 14.27 15.18 -0.31
CA GLN A 275 15.16 15.25 -1.47
C GLN A 275 15.65 13.85 -1.88
N LEU A 276 16.23 13.08 -0.95
CA LEU A 276 16.72 11.73 -1.22
C LEU A 276 15.62 10.85 -1.83
N LEU A 277 14.40 10.92 -1.32
CA LEU A 277 13.31 10.08 -1.78
C LEU A 277 12.76 10.51 -3.16
N THR A 278 12.63 11.81 -3.39
CA THR A 278 11.95 12.38 -4.57
C THR A 278 12.86 12.66 -5.75
N THR A 279 14.17 12.84 -5.51
CA THR A 279 15.17 13.12 -6.56
C THR A 279 16.04 11.90 -6.90
N THR A 280 15.72 10.71 -6.37
CA THR A 280 16.42 9.46 -6.73
C THR A 280 15.84 8.87 -8.02
N GLU A 281 16.72 8.38 -8.90
CA GLU A 281 16.37 7.64 -10.11
C GLU A 281 16.04 6.17 -9.77
N TRP A 282 14.94 5.95 -9.04
CA TRP A 282 14.47 4.61 -8.68
C TRP A 282 14.17 3.74 -9.91
N GLY A 283 13.79 4.36 -11.02
CA GLY A 283 13.30 3.65 -12.21
C GLY A 283 11.96 2.99 -11.94
N GLU A 284 11.63 1.95 -12.70
CA GLU A 284 10.39 1.18 -12.47
C GLU A 284 10.57 0.19 -11.31
N LEU A 285 9.76 0.35 -10.28
CA LEU A 285 9.74 -0.52 -9.11
C LEU A 285 8.33 -1.06 -8.86
N ASP A 286 8.26 -2.33 -8.48
CA ASP A 286 7.02 -2.97 -8.03
C ASP A 286 6.77 -2.62 -6.55
N TYR A 287 7.83 -2.55 -5.74
CA TYR A 287 7.76 -2.18 -4.34
C TYR A 287 8.93 -1.26 -3.95
N LEU A 288 8.62 -0.20 -3.21
CA LEU A 288 9.60 0.60 -2.47
C LEU A 288 9.35 0.43 -0.97
N VAL A 289 10.29 -0.18 -0.26
CA VAL A 289 10.24 -0.34 1.19
C VAL A 289 10.91 0.86 1.85
N ILE A 290 10.19 1.57 2.72
CA ILE A 290 10.71 2.71 3.48
C ILE A 290 10.95 2.26 4.93
N ASP A 291 12.21 2.24 5.35
CA ASP A 291 12.57 2.08 6.76
C ASP A 291 12.38 3.40 7.49
N MET A 292 11.23 3.57 8.14
CA MET A 292 10.81 4.84 8.75
C MET A 292 11.71 5.17 9.96
N PRO A 293 11.95 6.44 10.30
CA PRO A 293 12.59 6.78 11.57
C PRO A 293 11.75 6.28 12.76
N PRO A 294 12.29 6.01 13.96
CA PRO A 294 11.52 5.47 15.06
C PRO A 294 10.55 6.50 15.68
N GLY A 295 9.47 6.00 16.30
CA GLY A 295 8.52 6.79 17.09
C GLY A 295 7.21 7.06 16.38
N THR A 296 6.56 8.17 16.72
CA THR A 296 5.38 8.75 16.03
C THR A 296 5.52 10.28 15.94
N GLY A 297 6.76 10.75 15.78
CA GLY A 297 7.10 12.17 15.79
C GLY A 297 6.88 12.86 14.44
N ASP A 298 7.14 14.17 14.40
CA ASP A 298 6.84 15.03 13.23
C ASP A 298 7.52 14.57 11.93
N ILE A 299 8.69 13.93 12.01
CA ILE A 299 9.42 13.44 10.82
C ILE A 299 8.63 12.33 10.11
N GLN A 300 8.04 11.38 10.86
CA GLN A 300 7.20 10.33 10.27
C GLN A 300 5.94 10.90 9.64
N LEU A 301 5.27 11.85 10.32
CA LEU A 301 4.09 12.52 9.79
C LEU A 301 4.40 13.29 8.51
N THR A 302 5.52 14.03 8.50
CA THR A 302 5.97 14.78 7.32
C THR A 302 6.25 13.83 6.14
N LEU A 303 6.93 12.70 6.40
CA LEU A 303 7.16 11.66 5.40
C LEU A 303 5.85 11.12 4.82
N CYS A 304 4.89 10.78 5.67
CA CYS A 304 3.60 10.23 5.21
C CYS A 304 2.73 11.26 4.48
N GLN A 305 2.95 12.56 4.68
CA GLN A 305 2.26 13.62 3.94
C GLN A 305 2.85 13.84 2.54
N VAL A 306 4.14 13.60 2.38
CA VAL A 306 4.86 13.78 1.11
C VAL A 306 4.75 12.54 0.23
N VAL A 307 4.69 11.36 0.85
CA VAL A 307 4.80 10.08 0.16
C VAL A 307 3.45 9.37 0.14
N PRO A 308 2.96 8.93 -1.04
CA PRO A 308 1.72 8.19 -1.16
C PRO A 308 1.90 6.73 -0.71
N LEU A 309 1.95 6.51 0.60
CA LEU A 309 2.11 5.16 1.15
C LEU A 309 0.92 4.28 0.78
N THR A 310 1.20 3.11 0.19
CA THR A 310 0.19 2.11 -0.16
C THR A 310 -0.24 1.31 1.07
N ALA A 311 0.72 0.94 1.91
CA ALA A 311 0.50 0.12 3.09
C ALA A 311 1.59 0.34 4.14
N ALA A 312 1.30 -0.03 5.39
CA ALA A 312 2.23 0.01 6.50
C ALA A 312 2.38 -1.36 7.18
N VAL A 313 3.61 -1.70 7.56
CA VAL A 313 3.97 -2.85 8.42
C VAL A 313 4.49 -2.29 9.74
N ILE A 314 3.88 -2.70 10.85
CA ILE A 314 4.27 -2.24 12.19
C ILE A 314 5.18 -3.26 12.85
N VAL A 315 6.34 -2.83 13.32
CA VAL A 315 7.30 -3.66 14.05
C VAL A 315 7.25 -3.32 15.54
N THR A 316 7.12 -4.35 16.37
CA THR A 316 6.99 -4.23 17.83
C THR A 316 7.73 -5.35 18.54
N THR A 317 7.67 -5.36 19.88
CA THR A 317 8.12 -6.46 20.73
C THR A 317 6.99 -6.94 21.65
N PRO A 318 7.06 -8.15 22.24
CA PRO A 318 6.00 -8.73 23.08
C PRO A 318 5.69 -7.98 24.38
N GLN A 319 6.46 -6.93 24.69
CA GLN A 319 6.32 -6.23 25.96
C GLN A 319 4.97 -5.52 26.01
N LYS A 320 4.24 -5.65 27.13
CA LYS A 320 2.94 -4.97 27.32
C LYS A 320 3.01 -3.46 27.03
N LEU A 321 4.11 -2.79 27.38
CA LEU A 321 4.28 -1.36 27.10
C LEU A 321 4.39 -1.07 25.59
N ALA A 322 4.88 -2.01 24.79
CA ALA A 322 4.95 -1.86 23.34
C ALA A 322 3.57 -1.86 22.67
N PHE A 323 2.55 -2.46 23.30
CA PHE A 323 1.16 -2.41 22.84
C PHE A 323 0.64 -0.99 22.64
N ILE A 324 0.85 -0.13 23.64
CA ILE A 324 0.42 1.27 23.63
C ILE A 324 1.04 2.00 22.45
N ASP A 325 2.28 1.64 22.11
CA ASP A 325 3.01 2.27 21.03
C ASP A 325 2.51 1.77 19.67
N VAL A 326 2.24 0.47 19.52
CA VAL A 326 1.55 -0.08 18.33
C VAL A 326 0.20 0.61 18.10
N ALA A 327 -0.61 0.75 19.15
CA ALA A 327 -1.89 1.46 19.07
C ALA A 327 -1.75 2.90 18.57
N LYS A 328 -0.71 3.63 19.00
CA LYS A 328 -0.42 4.98 18.49
C LYS A 328 0.00 4.96 17.02
N GLY A 329 0.86 4.01 16.62
CA GLY A 329 1.29 3.85 15.23
C GLY A 329 0.13 3.56 14.28
N VAL A 330 -0.74 2.61 14.65
CA VAL A 330 -1.93 2.29 13.85
C VAL A 330 -2.86 3.49 13.71
N ARG A 331 -3.11 4.23 14.80
CA ARG A 331 -3.91 5.47 14.75
C ARG A 331 -3.28 6.56 13.89
N MET A 332 -1.96 6.66 13.89
CA MET A 332 -1.23 7.62 13.05
C MET A 332 -1.46 7.32 11.57
N PHE A 333 -1.22 6.08 11.14
CA PHE A 333 -1.43 5.66 9.76
C PHE A 333 -2.91 5.74 9.36
N SER A 334 -3.82 5.41 10.27
CA SER A 334 -5.26 5.58 10.07
C SER A 334 -5.64 7.03 9.76
N LYS A 335 -5.14 8.01 10.52
CA LYS A 335 -5.36 9.45 10.24
C LYS A 335 -4.80 9.88 8.88
N LEU A 336 -3.76 9.20 8.40
CA LEU A 336 -3.11 9.45 7.12
C LEU A 336 -3.70 8.60 5.98
N LYS A 337 -4.77 7.84 6.25
CA LYS A 337 -5.43 6.94 5.30
C LYS A 337 -4.50 5.88 4.71
N VAL A 338 -3.51 5.46 5.49
CA VAL A 338 -2.59 4.38 5.13
C VAL A 338 -3.01 3.12 5.87
N PRO A 339 -3.35 2.02 5.16
CA PRO A 339 -3.75 0.78 5.81
C PRO A 339 -2.55 0.06 6.43
N CYS A 340 -2.69 -0.35 7.70
CA CYS A 340 -1.72 -1.23 8.36
C CYS A 340 -2.04 -2.68 7.99
N VAL A 341 -1.17 -3.31 7.19
CA VAL A 341 -1.44 -4.63 6.62
C VAL A 341 -0.89 -5.78 7.45
N ALA A 342 0.13 -5.53 8.28
CA ALA A 342 0.74 -6.55 9.12
C ALA A 342 1.38 -5.96 10.38
N VAL A 343 1.44 -6.76 11.44
CA VAL A 343 2.23 -6.50 12.64
C VAL A 343 3.29 -7.59 12.77
N VAL A 344 4.55 -7.19 12.94
CA VAL A 344 5.67 -8.10 13.20
C VAL A 344 6.07 -7.94 14.66
N GLU A 345 5.83 -8.97 15.46
CA GLU A 345 6.26 -9.04 16.85
C GLU A 345 7.65 -9.67 16.91
N ASN A 346 8.67 -8.81 16.93
CA ASN A 346 10.06 -9.22 16.95
C ASN A 346 10.54 -9.62 18.35
N MET A 347 11.55 -10.48 18.39
CA MET A 347 12.16 -11.00 19.61
C MET A 347 11.16 -11.75 20.50
N CYS A 348 10.21 -12.47 19.91
CA CYS A 348 9.07 -13.02 20.66
C CYS A 348 9.41 -14.24 21.50
N HIS A 349 10.27 -15.11 20.98
CA HIS A 349 10.71 -16.31 21.69
C HIS A 349 12.09 -16.76 21.20
N PHE A 350 12.69 -17.69 21.93
CA PHE A 350 13.82 -18.49 21.45
C PHE A 350 13.67 -19.93 21.93
N ASP A 351 14.24 -20.86 21.16
CA ASP A 351 14.22 -22.27 21.48
C ASP A 351 15.63 -22.69 21.97
N ALA A 352 15.70 -23.31 23.15
CA ALA A 352 16.92 -23.83 23.75
C ALA A 352 16.62 -25.13 24.53
N ASP A 353 17.50 -26.12 24.45
CA ASP A 353 17.36 -27.42 25.13
C ASP A 353 16.00 -28.11 24.89
N GLY A 354 15.46 -28.00 23.67
CA GLY A 354 14.16 -28.56 23.30
C GLY A 354 12.95 -27.85 23.92
N LYS A 355 13.14 -26.66 24.50
CA LYS A 355 12.08 -25.85 25.12
C LYS A 355 12.05 -24.43 24.54
N ARG A 356 10.83 -23.91 24.38
CA ARG A 356 10.57 -22.52 23.99
C ARG A 356 10.53 -21.59 25.20
N PHE A 357 11.25 -20.48 25.12
CA PHE A 357 11.31 -19.43 26.13
C PHE A 357 10.78 -18.11 25.57
N TYR A 358 10.05 -17.37 26.40
CA TYR A 358 9.44 -16.07 26.07
C TYR A 358 10.05 -14.98 26.95
N PRO A 359 11.23 -14.44 26.61
CA PRO A 359 11.98 -13.55 27.50
C PRO A 359 11.25 -12.25 27.83
N PHE A 360 10.35 -11.81 26.95
CA PHE A 360 9.56 -10.58 27.12
C PHE A 360 8.07 -10.85 27.40
N GLY A 361 7.71 -12.10 27.71
CA GLY A 361 6.32 -12.54 27.85
C GLY A 361 5.70 -12.98 26.53
N ARG A 362 4.45 -13.45 26.58
CA ARG A 362 3.71 -14.01 25.42
C ARG A 362 3.00 -12.97 24.54
N GLY A 363 3.49 -11.73 24.55
CA GLY A 363 2.98 -10.71 23.66
C GLY A 363 1.60 -10.17 23.99
N SER A 364 1.24 -9.12 23.27
CA SER A 364 -0.12 -8.61 23.14
C SER A 364 -0.52 -8.42 21.68
N GLY A 365 0.24 -8.99 20.74
CA GLY A 365 -0.09 -8.96 19.31
C GLY A 365 -1.52 -9.40 19.01
N SER A 366 -2.02 -10.44 19.68
CA SER A 366 -3.42 -10.89 19.54
C SER A 366 -4.44 -9.80 19.93
N GLN A 367 -4.13 -8.99 20.95
CA GLN A 367 -4.97 -7.85 21.32
C GLN A 367 -4.91 -6.73 20.26
N VAL A 368 -3.79 -6.61 19.52
CA VAL A 368 -3.67 -5.63 18.44
C VAL A 368 -4.57 -6.06 17.27
N VAL A 369 -4.54 -7.34 16.91
CA VAL A 369 -5.44 -7.93 15.91
C VAL A 369 -6.89 -7.66 16.30
N GLU A 370 -7.25 -7.94 17.56
CA GLU A 370 -8.62 -7.79 18.06
C GLU A 370 -9.10 -6.32 18.14
N GLN A 371 -8.23 -5.39 18.55
CA GLN A 371 -8.60 -3.98 18.72
C GLN A 371 -8.55 -3.17 17.42
N PHE A 372 -7.64 -3.51 16.50
CA PHE A 372 -7.39 -2.71 15.30
C PHE A 372 -7.75 -3.43 14.01
N GLY A 373 -8.14 -4.70 14.08
CA GLY A 373 -8.57 -5.49 12.92
C GLY A 373 -7.45 -5.82 11.96
N ILE A 374 -6.19 -5.71 12.38
CA ILE A 374 -5.05 -6.05 11.51
C ILE A 374 -4.95 -7.58 11.52
N PRO A 375 -5.29 -8.28 10.43
CA PRO A 375 -5.51 -9.72 10.50
C PRO A 375 -4.20 -10.53 10.58
N HIS A 376 -3.07 -9.91 10.26
CA HIS A 376 -1.80 -10.60 10.07
C HIS A 376 -0.79 -10.23 11.14
N LEU A 377 -0.50 -11.19 12.03
CA LEU A 377 0.52 -11.11 13.07
C LEU A 377 1.63 -12.12 12.76
N PHE A 378 2.87 -11.65 12.71
CA PHE A 378 4.05 -12.48 12.46
C PHE A 378 4.99 -12.46 13.66
N ASP A 379 5.25 -13.65 14.20
CA ASP A 379 6.14 -13.87 15.33
C ASP A 379 7.57 -14.10 14.85
N LEU A 380 8.49 -13.17 15.12
CA LEU A 380 9.88 -13.28 14.71
C LEU A 380 10.77 -13.68 15.91
N PRO A 381 11.39 -14.88 15.91
CA PRO A 381 12.17 -15.37 17.04
C PRO A 381 13.51 -14.66 17.20
N ILE A 382 14.07 -14.73 18.41
CA ILE A 382 15.46 -14.38 18.67
C ILE A 382 16.34 -15.52 18.16
N ARG A 383 17.01 -15.28 17.04
CA ARG A 383 17.96 -16.23 16.44
C ARG A 383 19.35 -15.61 16.36
N PRO A 384 20.42 -16.34 16.75
CA PRO A 384 21.79 -15.84 16.60
C PRO A 384 22.13 -15.48 15.15
N THR A 385 21.63 -16.27 14.18
CA THR A 385 21.83 -16.03 12.74
C THR A 385 21.22 -14.71 12.31
N LEU A 386 19.93 -14.48 12.63
CA LEU A 386 19.25 -13.23 12.37
C LEU A 386 19.95 -12.02 13.02
N SER A 387 20.41 -12.16 14.27
CA SER A 387 21.18 -11.09 14.93
C SER A 387 22.50 -10.83 14.22
N ALA A 388 23.23 -11.87 13.82
CA ALA A 388 24.51 -11.75 13.13
C ALA A 388 24.35 -11.19 11.69
N SER A 389 23.20 -11.46 11.05
CA SER A 389 22.91 -10.95 9.70
C SER A 389 22.98 -9.42 9.63
N GLY A 390 22.55 -8.73 10.71
CA GLY A 390 22.60 -7.27 10.82
C GLY A 390 24.00 -6.67 10.82
N ASP A 391 25.01 -7.45 11.21
CA ASP A 391 26.42 -7.03 11.26
C ASP A 391 27.25 -7.61 10.10
N SER A 392 26.77 -8.68 9.48
CA SER A 392 27.50 -9.40 8.42
C SER A 392 27.49 -8.70 7.06
N GLY A 393 26.57 -7.74 6.86
CA GLY A 393 26.36 -7.11 5.57
C GLY A 393 25.57 -7.96 4.57
N MET A 394 25.00 -9.08 5.02
CA MET A 394 24.12 -9.95 4.25
C MET A 394 22.82 -10.20 5.03
N PRO A 395 21.64 -9.92 4.44
CA PRO A 395 20.34 -10.21 5.07
C PRO A 395 20.15 -11.71 5.34
N GLU A 396 19.48 -12.07 6.43
CA GLU A 396 19.21 -13.46 6.82
C GLU A 396 18.48 -14.24 5.71
N VAL A 397 17.47 -13.63 5.06
CA VAL A 397 16.70 -14.27 3.99
C VAL A 397 17.52 -14.59 2.74
N VAL A 398 18.68 -13.96 2.59
CA VAL A 398 19.64 -14.25 1.52
C VAL A 398 20.68 -15.26 1.98
N ALA A 399 21.13 -15.17 3.24
CA ALA A 399 22.13 -16.05 3.81
C ALA A 399 21.60 -17.49 4.05
N ASP A 400 20.35 -17.61 4.51
CA ASP A 400 19.67 -18.89 4.74
C ASP A 400 18.23 -18.89 4.19
N PRO A 401 18.04 -19.00 2.86
CA PRO A 401 16.73 -18.89 2.22
C PRO A 401 15.73 -20.00 2.59
N GLN A 402 16.21 -21.11 3.15
CA GLN A 402 15.39 -22.26 3.56
C GLN A 402 15.21 -22.37 5.08
N GLY A 403 15.75 -21.42 5.84
CA GLY A 403 15.65 -21.38 7.29
C GLY A 403 14.28 -20.92 7.79
N ASP A 404 13.97 -21.27 9.03
CA ASP A 404 12.70 -20.92 9.70
C ASP A 404 12.40 -19.40 9.65
N VAL A 405 13.45 -18.57 9.76
CA VAL A 405 13.32 -17.10 9.70
C VAL A 405 12.97 -16.64 8.29
N ALA A 406 13.57 -17.25 7.27
CA ALA A 406 13.25 -16.95 5.88
C ALA A 406 11.80 -17.32 5.56
N GLU A 407 11.31 -18.45 6.04
CA GLU A 407 9.90 -18.85 5.90
C GLU A 407 8.94 -17.79 6.50
N ILE A 408 9.24 -17.28 7.70
CA ILE A 408 8.43 -16.21 8.32
C ILE A 408 8.41 -14.96 7.44
N PHE A 409 9.57 -14.55 6.90
CA PHE A 409 9.64 -13.41 6.00
C PHE A 409 8.94 -13.67 4.66
N GLN A 410 9.02 -14.88 4.10
CA GLN A 410 8.27 -15.27 2.90
C GLN A 410 6.77 -15.12 3.14
N ASN A 411 6.25 -15.63 4.26
CA ASN A 411 4.84 -15.48 4.62
C ASN A 411 4.44 -14.00 4.81
N LEU A 412 5.32 -13.18 5.42
CA LEU A 412 5.13 -11.73 5.51
C LEU A 412 5.11 -11.07 4.12
N GLY A 413 6.02 -11.47 3.23
CA GLY A 413 6.11 -10.99 1.84
C GLY A 413 4.84 -11.30 1.07
N VAL A 414 4.37 -12.55 1.12
CA VAL A 414 3.09 -12.98 0.53
C VAL A 414 1.94 -12.13 1.05
N CYS A 415 1.83 -11.98 2.37
CA CYS A 415 0.79 -11.13 2.98
C CYS A 415 0.85 -9.69 2.44
N VAL A 416 2.02 -9.05 2.42
CA VAL A 416 2.16 -7.67 1.91
C VAL A 416 1.76 -7.58 0.43
N VAL A 417 2.19 -8.53 -0.39
CA VAL A 417 1.84 -8.60 -1.82
C VAL A 417 0.34 -8.70 -2.02
N GLN A 418 -0.32 -9.64 -1.33
CA GLN A 418 -1.76 -9.86 -1.36
C GLN A 418 -2.53 -8.62 -0.93
N GLN A 419 -2.17 -8.03 0.22
CA GLN A 419 -2.87 -6.87 0.75
C GLN A 419 -2.73 -5.65 -0.17
N CYS A 420 -1.55 -5.42 -0.76
CA CYS A 420 -1.35 -4.36 -1.75
C CYS A 420 -2.21 -4.58 -3.00
N ALA A 421 -2.32 -5.83 -3.46
CA ALA A 421 -3.15 -6.17 -4.60
C ALA A 421 -4.66 -5.94 -4.30
N LYS A 422 -5.13 -6.32 -3.10
CA LYS A 422 -6.48 -6.01 -2.62
C LYS A 422 -6.75 -4.51 -2.53
N ILE A 423 -5.81 -3.74 -1.99
CA ILE A 423 -5.94 -2.26 -1.89
C ILE A 423 -6.06 -1.64 -3.29
N ARG A 424 -5.37 -2.21 -4.29
CA ARG A 424 -5.44 -1.74 -5.68
C ARG A 424 -6.73 -2.13 -6.39
N GLN A 425 -7.31 -3.30 -6.07
CA GLN A 425 -8.52 -3.82 -6.70
C GLN A 425 -9.83 -3.36 -6.06
N GLN A 426 -9.88 -3.06 -4.76
CA GLN A 426 -11.05 -2.38 -4.17
C GLN A 426 -11.21 -1.01 -4.86
N VAL A 427 -12.25 -0.68 -5.64
CA VAL A 427 -13.69 -0.96 -5.56
C VAL A 427 -14.21 -0.84 -4.13
N SER A 428 -14.30 0.41 -3.67
CA SER A 428 -15.37 0.92 -2.80
C SER A 428 -15.95 -0.09 -1.81
N THR A 429 -15.27 -0.35 -0.70
CA THR A 429 -15.95 -0.76 0.53
C THR A 429 -16.94 0.34 0.90
N ALA A 430 -18.22 0.05 0.73
CA ALA A 430 -19.31 0.96 1.01
C ALA A 430 -19.84 0.71 2.43
N VAL A 431 -19.00 0.92 3.44
CA VAL A 431 -19.57 1.19 4.77
C VAL A 431 -20.02 2.63 4.76
N MET A 432 -21.33 2.83 4.72
CA MET A 432 -21.93 4.15 4.63
C MET A 432 -23.01 4.29 5.68
N TYR A 433 -23.14 5.48 6.23
CA TYR A 433 -24.26 5.82 7.08
C TYR A 433 -25.42 6.31 6.21
N ASP A 434 -26.53 5.58 6.25
CA ASP A 434 -27.76 5.93 5.54
C ASP A 434 -28.67 6.72 6.49
N LYS A 435 -28.67 8.04 6.32
CA LYS A 435 -29.45 8.98 7.14
C LYS A 435 -30.96 8.75 7.04
N SER A 436 -31.46 8.15 5.95
CA SER A 436 -32.90 7.96 5.76
C SER A 436 -33.48 6.89 6.67
N ILE A 437 -32.68 5.86 6.94
CA ILE A 437 -33.04 4.70 7.78
C ILE A 437 -32.29 4.69 9.11
N LYS A 438 -31.44 5.69 9.36
CA LYS A 438 -30.58 5.83 10.54
C LYS A 438 -29.77 4.56 10.85
N ALA A 439 -29.19 3.97 9.80
CA ALA A 439 -28.45 2.72 9.91
C ALA A 439 -27.09 2.80 9.21
N ILE A 440 -26.10 2.07 9.73
CA ILE A 440 -24.83 1.84 9.07
C ILE A 440 -25.01 0.65 8.14
N ARG A 441 -24.89 0.91 6.84
CA ARG A 441 -24.93 -0.08 5.78
C ARG A 441 -23.52 -0.62 5.59
N VAL A 442 -23.35 -1.93 5.73
CA VAL A 442 -22.06 -2.60 5.65
C VAL A 442 -22.07 -3.56 4.47
N LYS A 443 -21.12 -3.38 3.56
CA LYS A 443 -20.76 -4.36 2.54
C LYS A 443 -19.31 -4.81 2.78
N VAL A 444 -19.15 -6.04 3.23
CA VAL A 444 -17.85 -6.63 3.58
C VAL A 444 -17.09 -6.97 2.28
N PRO A 445 -15.75 -6.78 2.22
CA PRO A 445 -14.93 -7.28 1.12
C PRO A 445 -15.16 -8.78 0.92
N ASP A 446 -15.14 -9.25 -0.33
CA ASP A 446 -15.24 -10.67 -0.68
C ASP A 446 -16.61 -11.32 -0.36
N SER A 447 -17.62 -10.53 0.06
CA SER A 447 -19.01 -10.98 0.27
C SER A 447 -20.00 -10.18 -0.59
N ASN A 448 -20.97 -10.89 -1.19
CA ASN A 448 -22.13 -10.27 -1.83
C ASN A 448 -23.24 -9.88 -0.84
N GLU A 449 -23.06 -10.16 0.45
CA GLU A 449 -24.02 -9.85 1.49
C GLU A 449 -23.88 -8.40 1.98
N GLU A 450 -25.00 -7.67 1.96
CA GLU A 450 -25.13 -6.33 2.51
C GLU A 450 -26.04 -6.41 3.73
N PHE A 451 -25.62 -5.84 4.86
CA PHE A 451 -26.40 -5.82 6.09
C PHE A 451 -26.39 -4.45 6.76
N LEU A 452 -27.35 -4.25 7.65
CA LEU A 452 -27.56 -3.00 8.38
C LEU A 452 -27.19 -3.20 9.85
N LEU A 453 -26.52 -2.21 10.42
CA LEU A 453 -26.19 -2.14 11.84
C LEU A 453 -26.78 -0.86 12.46
N ASN A 454 -27.26 -0.98 13.70
CA ASN A 454 -27.62 0.19 14.50
C ASN A 454 -26.34 0.96 14.91
N PRO A 455 -26.24 2.27 14.66
CA PRO A 455 -25.09 3.08 15.10
C PRO A 455 -24.76 2.94 16.58
N ALA A 456 -25.76 2.90 17.46
CA ALA A 456 -25.56 2.73 18.90
C ALA A 456 -24.91 1.38 19.21
N THR A 457 -25.30 0.30 18.52
CA THR A 457 -24.68 -1.02 18.65
C THR A 457 -23.22 -1.00 18.21
N VAL A 458 -22.90 -0.33 17.10
CA VAL A 458 -21.51 -0.19 16.63
C VAL A 458 -20.66 0.58 17.63
N ARG A 459 -21.17 1.72 18.12
CA ARG A 459 -20.48 2.56 19.12
C ARG A 459 -20.28 1.82 20.45
N ARG A 460 -21.28 1.06 20.91
CA ARG A 460 -21.23 0.26 22.14
C ARG A 460 -20.23 -0.88 22.05
N ASN A 461 -19.94 -1.37 20.85
CA ASN A 461 -18.92 -2.39 20.64
C ASN A 461 -17.53 -1.79 20.35
N ASP A 462 -17.29 -0.51 20.67
CA ASP A 462 -15.97 0.09 20.54
C ASP A 462 -14.95 -0.57 21.49
N ARG A 463 -13.95 -1.21 20.89
CA ARG A 463 -12.82 -1.87 21.58
C ARG A 463 -11.56 -1.00 21.61
N SER A 464 -11.63 0.26 21.20
CA SER A 464 -10.48 1.16 21.19
C SER A 464 -9.93 1.37 22.61
N ALA A 465 -8.62 1.62 22.74
CA ALA A 465 -7.97 1.77 24.04
C ALA A 465 -8.52 2.90 24.95
N LYS A 466 -9.39 3.80 24.45
CA LYS A 466 -10.08 4.77 25.29
C LYS A 466 -11.38 4.23 25.91
N SER A 467 -11.95 3.20 25.30
CA SER A 467 -13.23 2.58 25.64
C SER A 467 -13.06 1.28 26.42
N VAL A 468 -11.81 0.86 26.68
CA VAL A 468 -11.42 -0.33 27.43
C VAL A 468 -10.38 0.08 28.48
N ASP A 469 -10.42 -0.54 29.66
CA ASP A 469 -9.40 -0.34 30.66
C ASP A 469 -8.08 -1.01 30.26
N GLU A 470 -6.98 -0.24 30.28
CA GLU A 470 -5.67 -0.69 29.83
C GLU A 470 -5.08 -1.79 30.73
N TRP A 471 -5.55 -1.94 31.97
CA TRP A 471 -5.04 -2.88 32.95
C TRP A 471 -5.94 -4.11 33.14
N THR A 472 -7.25 -3.91 33.12
CA THR A 472 -8.21 -5.01 33.32
C THR A 472 -8.78 -5.57 32.02
N GLY A 473 -8.70 -4.83 30.91
CA GLY A 473 -9.36 -5.20 29.65
C GLY A 473 -10.89 -5.09 29.70
N GLU A 474 -11.45 -4.57 30.80
CA GLU A 474 -12.88 -4.39 30.95
C GLU A 474 -13.36 -3.17 30.17
N GLN A 475 -14.56 -3.28 29.61
CA GLN A 475 -15.16 -2.21 28.85
C GLN A 475 -15.53 -1.04 29.77
N LYS A 476 -15.01 0.15 29.46
CA LYS A 476 -15.27 1.38 30.21
C LYS A 476 -16.64 1.99 29.88
N LEU A 477 -17.15 1.70 28.69
CA LEU A 477 -18.47 2.13 28.23
C LEU A 477 -19.57 1.34 28.94
N GLN A 478 -20.42 2.03 29.68
CA GLN A 478 -21.66 1.44 30.19
C GLN A 478 -22.78 1.62 29.17
N TYR A 479 -23.77 0.71 29.20
CA TYR A 479 -24.86 0.67 28.22
C TYR A 479 -25.64 2.00 28.13
N GLY A 480 -25.72 2.76 29.23
CA GLY A 480 -26.42 4.05 29.30
C GLY A 480 -25.60 5.27 28.86
N ASP A 481 -24.31 5.12 28.53
CA ASP A 481 -23.43 6.25 28.18
C ASP A 481 -23.60 6.70 26.72
N ILE A 482 -24.21 5.86 25.88
CA ILE A 482 -24.35 6.08 24.44
C ILE A 482 -25.83 6.29 24.09
N PRO A 483 -26.21 7.47 23.56
CA PRO A 483 -27.57 7.73 23.07
C PRO A 483 -27.98 6.72 21.99
N GLU A 484 -29.23 6.23 22.03
CA GLU A 484 -29.79 5.33 21.01
C GLU A 484 -29.87 5.98 19.62
N ASP A 485 -29.89 7.31 19.57
CA ASP A 485 -29.97 8.12 18.36
C ASP A 485 -28.60 8.68 17.92
N ILE A 486 -27.49 8.14 18.44
CA ILE A 486 -26.15 8.58 18.03
C ILE A 486 -25.94 8.34 16.54
N GLU A 487 -25.45 9.36 15.83
CA GLU A 487 -25.17 9.28 14.40
C GLU A 487 -23.67 9.49 14.15
N PRO A 488 -23.01 8.68 13.31
CA PRO A 488 -21.61 8.89 12.98
C PRO A 488 -21.45 10.20 12.19
N GLU A 489 -20.47 11.02 12.55
CA GLU A 489 -20.13 12.24 11.82
C GLU A 489 -19.46 11.91 10.49
N GLU A 490 -18.60 10.89 10.49
CA GLU A 490 -17.82 10.48 9.34
C GLU A 490 -17.51 8.98 9.40
N ILE A 491 -17.58 8.30 8.26
CA ILE A 491 -17.10 6.92 8.09
C ILE A 491 -16.10 6.91 6.95
N GLN A 492 -14.89 6.41 7.20
CA GLN A 492 -13.84 6.29 6.20
C GLN A 492 -13.27 4.87 6.17
N PRO A 493 -13.14 4.23 5.01
CA PRO A 493 -12.47 2.93 4.90
C PRO A 493 -10.98 3.05 5.23
N MET A 494 -10.46 2.07 5.97
CA MET A 494 -9.05 1.94 6.36
C MET A 494 -8.41 0.75 5.63
N GLY A 495 -8.58 0.73 4.31
CA GLY A 495 -8.22 -0.42 3.47
C GLY A 495 -9.22 -1.58 3.57
N ASN A 496 -8.70 -2.80 3.44
CA ASN A 496 -9.49 -4.03 3.30
C ASN A 496 -9.96 -4.64 4.63
N TYR A 497 -9.56 -4.09 5.79
CA TYR A 497 -9.75 -4.77 7.06
C TYR A 497 -10.59 -4.01 8.09
N ALA A 498 -10.73 -2.68 7.97
CA ALA A 498 -11.48 -1.88 8.93
C ALA A 498 -12.04 -0.59 8.31
N VAL A 499 -12.92 0.07 9.08
CA VAL A 499 -13.36 1.46 8.87
C VAL A 499 -13.04 2.29 10.10
N SER A 500 -12.69 3.55 9.88
CA SER A 500 -12.65 4.57 10.93
C SER A 500 -14.01 5.26 10.98
N ILE A 501 -14.61 5.32 12.16
CA ILE A 501 -15.89 5.99 12.43
C ILE A 501 -15.64 7.11 13.44
N THR A 502 -15.93 8.34 13.05
CA THR A 502 -15.88 9.52 13.92
C THR A 502 -17.25 9.77 14.53
N TRP A 503 -17.30 9.90 15.84
CA TRP A 503 -18.53 10.03 16.61
C TRP A 503 -18.66 11.42 17.26
N PRO A 504 -19.90 11.92 17.48
CA PRO A 504 -20.15 13.24 18.07
C PRO A 504 -19.64 13.42 19.51
N ASP A 505 -19.40 12.31 20.22
CA ASP A 505 -18.83 12.29 21.56
C ASP A 505 -17.30 12.56 21.56
N GLY A 506 -16.71 12.83 20.39
CA GLY A 506 -15.29 13.12 20.20
C GLY A 506 -14.40 11.88 20.10
N PHE A 507 -15.00 10.68 19.98
CA PHE A 507 -14.26 9.44 19.80
C PHE A 507 -14.11 9.10 18.31
N SER A 508 -12.95 8.54 17.96
CA SER A 508 -12.69 7.95 16.66
C SER A 508 -12.45 6.45 16.86
N GLN A 509 -13.44 5.67 16.45
CA GLN A 509 -13.47 4.22 16.57
C GLN A 509 -12.90 3.60 15.31
N ILE A 510 -11.98 2.66 15.46
CA ILE A 510 -11.57 1.78 14.36
C ILE A 510 -12.42 0.52 14.51
N ALA A 511 -13.28 0.25 13.54
CA ALA A 511 -14.17 -0.90 13.52
C ALA A 511 -13.73 -1.89 12.42
N PRO A 512 -13.11 -3.02 12.77
CA PRO A 512 -12.76 -4.09 11.84
C PRO A 512 -14.00 -4.65 11.12
N TYR A 513 -13.88 -5.04 9.86
CA TYR A 513 -15.02 -5.60 9.11
C TYR A 513 -15.53 -6.91 9.73
N ASP A 514 -14.64 -7.79 10.20
CA ASP A 514 -15.02 -9.02 10.91
C ASP A 514 -15.79 -8.72 12.19
N GLN A 515 -15.41 -7.63 12.87
CA GLN A 515 -16.14 -7.18 14.05
C GLN A 515 -17.55 -6.71 13.65
N LEU A 516 -17.67 -5.88 12.62
CA LEU A 516 -18.97 -5.42 12.11
C LEU A 516 -19.85 -6.60 11.65
N GLN A 517 -19.27 -7.64 11.06
CA GLN A 517 -19.99 -8.83 10.61
C GLN A 517 -20.55 -9.69 11.74
N SER A 518 -19.88 -9.69 12.90
CA SER A 518 -20.30 -10.42 14.11
C SER A 518 -21.30 -9.66 14.99
N MET A 519 -21.59 -8.39 14.69
CA MET A 519 -22.55 -7.57 15.45
C MET A 519 -24.00 -7.97 15.16
N GLU A 520 -24.88 -7.69 16.13
CA GLU A 520 -26.31 -7.89 15.96
C GLU A 520 -26.86 -7.00 14.84
N ARG A 521 -27.46 -7.66 13.84
CA ARG A 521 -27.98 -7.02 12.64
C ARG A 521 -29.28 -6.28 12.93
N LEU A 522 -29.46 -5.13 12.31
CA LEU A 522 -30.74 -4.41 12.33
C LEU A 522 -31.73 -5.15 11.42
N VAL A 523 -32.70 -5.85 12.03
CA VAL A 523 -33.69 -6.68 11.30
C VAL A 523 -34.92 -5.87 10.88
N ASP A 524 -35.27 -4.84 11.66
CA ASP A 524 -36.37 -3.91 11.40
C ASP A 524 -35.81 -2.52 11.04
N VAL A 525 -36.07 -2.08 9.82
CA VAL A 525 -35.77 -0.72 9.38
C VAL A 525 -36.78 0.23 10.04
N PRO A 526 -36.35 1.24 10.82
CA PRO A 526 -37.26 2.25 11.34
C PRO A 526 -37.98 2.92 10.17
N GLN A 527 -39.31 2.79 10.12
CA GLN A 527 -40.12 3.47 9.13
C GLN A 527 -39.86 4.99 9.23
N PRO A 528 -39.58 5.68 8.12
CA PRO A 528 -39.35 7.12 8.16
C PRO A 528 -40.60 7.79 8.76
N ILE A 529 -40.41 8.55 9.84
CA ILE A 529 -41.47 9.33 10.45
C ILE A 529 -41.90 10.36 9.40
N PRO A 530 -43.17 10.35 8.94
CA PRO A 530 -43.65 11.36 8.00
C PRO A 530 -43.51 12.75 8.62
N ALA A 531 -42.91 13.67 7.87
CA ALA A 531 -42.66 15.06 8.26
C ALA A 531 -43.96 15.84 8.55
#